data_AF-A0A7V3HVI7-F1
#
_entry.id   AF-A0A7V3HVI7-F1
#
_cell.length_a   1.000
_cell.length_b   1.000
_cell.length_c   1.000
_cell.angle_alpha   90.00
_cell.angle_beta   90.00
_cell.angle_gamma   90.00
#
_symmetry.space_group_name_H-M   'P 1'
#
loop_
_entity.id
_entity.type
_entity.pdbx_description
1 polymer ?
#
loop_
_entity_poly.entity_id
_entity_poly.type
_entity_poly.pdbx_seq_one_letter_code
_entity_poly.pdbx_strand_id
1 'polypeptide(L)'
;IEAIFNRIFANKKMKDTNIPLKLIATNLYNWHKRFFTNQDDVYIKDAVLATMAIPGVFDEHIIEGKTYGDGFLCENLGVKEAIHDDVLAVDVLGENAFEKALPDNFFKTANVLEMFEKSMRLLIYNQSQTHIKNSKNNIYLIEPVTREYTTFSFHKHAQIRALGIGLLNKYK
;
A
#
# COMPACT_ATOMS: atom_id res chain seq x y z
N ILE A 1 -8.03 15.54 -3.24
CA ILE A 1 -7.04 14.65 -3.90
C ILE A 1 -7.34 14.48 -5.38
N GLU A 2 -8.59 14.21 -5.75
CA GLU A 2 -9.00 14.04 -7.15
C GLU A 2 -8.53 15.15 -8.11
N ALA A 3 -8.65 16.43 -7.73
CA ALA A 3 -8.15 17.55 -8.54
C ALA A 3 -6.63 17.48 -8.83
N ILE A 4 -5.84 16.98 -7.87
CA ILE A 4 -4.40 16.77 -8.04
C ILE A 4 -4.15 15.68 -9.09
N PHE A 5 -4.86 14.57 -9.00
CA PHE A 5 -4.74 13.46 -9.95
C PHE A 5 -5.27 13.79 -11.33
N ASN A 6 -6.35 14.57 -11.43
CA ASN A 6 -6.81 15.14 -12.70
C ASN A 6 -5.71 15.98 -13.36
N ARG A 7 -4.94 16.76 -12.60
CA ARG A 7 -3.82 17.55 -13.14
C ARG A 7 -2.62 16.68 -13.54
N ILE A 8 -2.27 15.67 -12.75
CA ILE A 8 -1.08 14.83 -12.98
C ILE A 8 -1.30 13.82 -14.12
N PHE A 9 -2.42 13.10 -14.08
CA PHE A 9 -2.70 12.00 -15.00
C PHE A 9 -3.58 12.43 -16.18
N ALA A 10 -4.35 13.51 -16.05
CA ALA A 10 -5.28 13.97 -17.08
C ALA A 10 -6.17 12.83 -17.60
N ASN A 11 -6.06 12.50 -18.88
CA ASN A 11 -6.83 11.44 -19.55
C ASN A 11 -6.00 10.17 -19.79
N LYS A 12 -4.84 10.01 -19.13
CA LYS A 12 -4.03 8.81 -19.26
C LYS A 12 -4.75 7.60 -18.69
N LYS A 13 -4.74 6.53 -19.46
CA LYS A 13 -5.28 5.21 -19.11
C LYS A 13 -4.18 4.26 -18.69
N MET A 14 -4.55 3.17 -18.02
CA MET A 14 -3.59 2.16 -17.55
C MET A 14 -2.68 1.64 -18.68
N LYS A 15 -3.21 1.52 -19.89
CA LYS A 15 -2.47 1.13 -21.10
C LYS A 15 -1.39 2.14 -21.56
N ASP A 16 -1.47 3.40 -21.12
CA ASP A 16 -0.54 4.45 -21.51
C ASP A 16 0.71 4.50 -20.62
N THR A 17 0.88 3.52 -19.74
CA THR A 17 2.05 3.42 -18.85
C THR A 17 3.28 2.89 -19.60
N ASN A 18 4.42 3.56 -19.46
CA ASN A 18 5.68 3.15 -20.10
C ASN A 18 6.30 1.90 -19.45
N ILE A 19 6.02 1.69 -18.17
CA ILE A 19 6.43 0.51 -17.40
C ILE A 19 5.14 -0.22 -17.04
N PRO A 20 5.05 -1.56 -17.23
CA PRO A 20 3.88 -2.32 -16.84
C PRO A 20 3.48 -2.05 -15.39
N LEU A 21 2.31 -1.44 -15.22
CA LEU A 21 1.77 -1.07 -13.92
C LEU A 21 0.63 -2.04 -13.56
N LYS A 22 0.72 -2.62 -12.37
CA LYS A 22 -0.36 -3.40 -11.73
C LYS A 22 -0.71 -2.72 -10.42
N LEU A 23 -1.97 -2.30 -10.28
CA LEU A 23 -2.49 -1.72 -9.05
C LEU A 23 -3.52 -2.67 -8.43
N ILE A 24 -3.53 -2.77 -7.10
CA ILE A 24 -4.40 -3.67 -6.35
C ILE A 24 -5.43 -2.85 -5.59
N ALA A 25 -6.70 -3.18 -5.79
CA ALA A 25 -7.80 -2.68 -4.97
C ALA A 25 -8.65 -3.84 -4.46
N THR A 26 -9.49 -3.58 -3.48
CA THR A 26 -10.47 -4.54 -2.98
C THR A 26 -11.84 -4.18 -3.52
N ASN A 27 -12.47 -5.11 -4.24
CA ASN A 27 -13.86 -4.96 -4.65
C ASN A 27 -14.76 -5.18 -3.43
N LEU A 28 -15.47 -4.14 -3.00
CA LEU A 28 -16.27 -4.17 -1.77
C LEU A 28 -17.60 -4.92 -1.92
N TYR A 29 -17.99 -5.28 -3.16
CA TYR A 29 -19.18 -6.10 -3.39
C TYR A 29 -18.93 -7.59 -3.09
N ASN A 30 -17.76 -8.11 -3.46
CA ASN A 30 -17.42 -9.53 -3.32
C ASN A 30 -16.19 -9.82 -2.46
N TRP A 31 -15.57 -8.77 -1.90
CA TRP A 31 -14.40 -8.85 -1.00
C TRP A 31 -13.15 -9.47 -1.65
N HIS A 32 -13.10 -9.50 -2.98
CA HIS A 32 -11.98 -10.05 -3.74
C HIS A 32 -11.05 -8.97 -4.29
N LYS A 33 -9.81 -9.37 -4.58
CA LYS A 33 -8.83 -8.53 -5.26
C LYS A 33 -9.31 -8.15 -6.65
N ARG A 34 -9.16 -6.87 -6.99
CA ARG A 34 -9.19 -6.36 -8.37
C ARG A 34 -7.79 -5.87 -8.71
N PHE A 35 -7.25 -6.39 -9.80
CA PHE A 35 -6.05 -5.84 -10.42
C PHE A 35 -6.46 -4.85 -11.50
N PHE A 36 -5.90 -3.65 -11.49
CA PHE A 36 -5.91 -2.74 -12.62
C PHE A 36 -4.58 -2.85 -13.35
N THR A 37 -4.62 -3.20 -14.63
CA THR A 37 -3.43 -3.41 -15.48
C THR A 37 -3.60 -2.72 -16.82
N ASN A 38 -2.58 -2.82 -17.69
CA ASN A 38 -2.63 -2.27 -19.06
C ASN A 38 -3.68 -2.93 -19.97
N GLN A 39 -4.29 -4.05 -19.55
CA GLN A 39 -5.41 -4.67 -20.25
C GLN A 39 -6.76 -3.97 -19.95
N ASP A 40 -6.84 -3.15 -18.90
CA ASP A 40 -8.08 -2.49 -18.50
C ASP A 40 -8.22 -1.11 -19.16
N ASP A 41 -9.41 -0.78 -19.68
CA ASP A 41 -9.72 0.55 -20.25
C ASP A 41 -10.09 1.58 -19.17
N VAL A 42 -9.28 1.65 -18.10
CA VAL A 42 -9.51 2.48 -16.91
C VAL A 42 -8.51 3.65 -16.88
N TYR A 43 -8.94 4.84 -16.44
CA TYR A 43 -8.03 5.95 -16.21
C TYR A 43 -7.10 5.68 -15.02
N ILE A 44 -5.83 6.08 -15.13
CA ILE A 44 -4.85 5.88 -14.03
C ILE A 44 -5.34 6.54 -12.74
N LYS A 45 -5.90 7.76 -12.84
CA LYS A 45 -6.45 8.48 -11.68
C LYS A 45 -7.53 7.68 -10.94
N ASP A 46 -8.40 6.99 -11.67
CA ASP A 46 -9.50 6.22 -11.08
C ASP A 46 -8.96 4.97 -10.39
N ALA A 47 -8.06 4.25 -11.06
CA ALA A 47 -7.40 3.09 -10.48
C ALA A 47 -6.64 3.48 -9.20
N VAL A 48 -5.87 4.58 -9.21
CA VAL A 48 -5.13 5.05 -8.03
C VAL A 48 -6.07 5.46 -6.89
N LEU A 49 -7.16 6.19 -7.17
CA LEU A 49 -8.17 6.55 -6.17
C LEU A 49 -8.77 5.31 -5.51
N ALA A 50 -9.13 4.30 -6.31
CA ALA A 50 -9.62 3.03 -5.80
C ALA A 50 -8.59 2.32 -4.89
N THR A 51 -7.32 2.30 -5.29
CA THR A 51 -6.29 1.56 -4.56
C THR A 51 -5.87 2.22 -3.24
N MET A 52 -6.13 3.52 -3.08
CA MET A 52 -5.77 4.30 -1.90
C MET A 52 -6.97 4.65 -1.00
N ALA A 53 -8.15 4.09 -1.27
CA ALA A 53 -9.39 4.38 -0.56
C ALA A 53 -9.42 3.69 0.81
N ILE A 54 -8.54 4.13 1.72
CA ILE A 54 -8.40 3.59 3.07
C ILE A 54 -9.73 3.80 3.82
N PRO A 55 -10.37 2.72 4.32
CA PRO A 55 -11.63 2.83 5.05
C PRO A 55 -11.53 3.78 6.24
N GLY A 56 -12.53 4.67 6.38
CA GLY A 56 -12.58 5.69 7.43
C GLY A 56 -11.65 6.89 7.22
N VAL A 57 -10.87 6.93 6.13
CA VAL A 57 -9.99 8.06 5.78
C VAL A 57 -10.41 8.68 4.45
N PHE A 58 -10.69 7.85 3.44
CA PHE A 58 -11.12 8.28 2.12
C PHE A 58 -12.39 7.54 1.71
N ASP A 59 -13.23 8.21 0.92
CA ASP A 59 -14.42 7.61 0.33
C ASP A 59 -14.02 6.48 -0.62
N GLU A 60 -14.87 5.44 -0.70
CA GLU A 60 -14.76 4.41 -1.72
C GLU A 60 -14.81 5.01 -3.14
N HIS A 61 -14.11 4.38 -4.08
CA HIS A 61 -14.13 4.82 -5.47
C HIS A 61 -14.99 3.90 -6.33
N ILE A 62 -15.81 4.49 -7.20
CA ILE A 62 -16.70 3.74 -8.09
C ILE A 62 -16.14 3.77 -9.52
N ILE A 63 -15.88 2.58 -10.08
CA ILE A 63 -15.45 2.41 -11.46
C ILE A 63 -16.42 1.43 -12.13
N GLU A 64 -17.07 1.86 -13.21
CA GLU A 64 -18.03 1.05 -13.97
C GLU A 64 -19.14 0.44 -13.10
N GLY A 65 -19.66 1.23 -12.14
CA GLY A 65 -20.73 0.80 -11.23
C GLY A 65 -20.29 -0.19 -10.15
N LYS A 66 -19.00 -0.50 -10.04
CA LYS A 66 -18.43 -1.33 -8.96
C LYS A 66 -17.70 -0.47 -7.96
N THR A 67 -17.88 -0.78 -6.69
CA THR A 67 -17.31 -0.05 -5.56
C THR A 67 -16.01 -0.68 -5.09
N TYR A 68 -14.97 0.13 -4.94
CA TYR A 68 -13.64 -0.32 -4.56
C TYR A 68 -13.09 0.44 -3.35
N GLY A 69 -12.39 -0.30 -2.50
CA GLY A 69 -11.60 0.22 -1.38
C GLY A 69 -10.11 -0.11 -1.54
N ASP A 70 -9.31 0.37 -0.58
CA ASP A 70 -7.87 0.17 -0.54
C ASP A 70 -7.45 -1.30 -0.70
N GLY A 71 -6.35 -1.53 -1.43
CA GLY A 71 -5.80 -2.86 -1.69
C GLY A 71 -5.31 -3.61 -0.44
N PHE A 72 -4.95 -2.91 0.65
CA PHE A 72 -4.42 -3.54 1.86
C PHE A 72 -5.40 -4.55 2.47
N LEU A 73 -6.71 -4.34 2.26
CA LEU A 73 -7.77 -5.23 2.73
C LEU A 73 -7.62 -6.66 2.19
N CYS A 74 -6.96 -6.84 1.05
CA CYS A 74 -6.71 -8.15 0.45
C CYS A 74 -5.23 -8.48 0.23
N GLU A 75 -4.43 -7.51 -0.21
CA GLU A 75 -3.02 -7.69 -0.54
C GLU A 75 -2.30 -6.33 -0.57
N ASN A 76 -1.52 -6.04 0.46
CA ASN A 76 -0.80 -4.79 0.63
C ASN A 76 0.53 -4.79 -0.12
N LEU A 77 1.41 -5.77 0.12
CA LEU A 77 2.77 -5.76 -0.44
C LEU A 77 2.83 -6.27 -1.88
N GLY A 78 1.87 -7.10 -2.31
CA GLY A 78 1.75 -7.52 -3.70
C GLY A 78 2.77 -8.56 -4.15
N VAL A 79 3.60 -9.11 -3.26
CA VAL A 79 4.65 -10.09 -3.61
C VAL A 79 4.10 -11.37 -4.23
N LYS A 80 2.89 -11.79 -3.83
CA LYS A 80 2.19 -12.95 -4.43
C LYS A 80 1.74 -12.72 -5.86
N GLU A 81 1.60 -11.45 -6.26
CA GLU A 81 1.09 -11.04 -7.57
C GLU A 81 2.21 -10.68 -8.54
N ALA A 82 3.46 -10.74 -8.08
CA ALA A 82 4.64 -10.56 -8.91
C ALA A 82 4.81 -11.76 -9.83
N ILE A 83 5.01 -11.47 -11.11
CA ILE A 83 5.15 -12.50 -12.16
C ILE A 83 6.61 -12.88 -12.44
N HIS A 84 7.55 -12.15 -11.87
CA HIS A 84 8.99 -12.37 -12.04
C HIS A 84 9.56 -13.11 -10.84
N ASP A 85 10.54 -13.97 -11.09
CA ASP A 85 11.20 -14.77 -10.05
C ASP A 85 11.94 -13.87 -9.06
N ASP A 86 12.63 -12.83 -9.52
CA ASP A 86 13.30 -11.86 -8.67
C ASP A 86 12.39 -10.65 -8.41
N VAL A 87 12.09 -10.41 -7.13
CA VAL A 87 11.17 -9.37 -6.69
C VAL A 87 11.84 -8.45 -5.69
N LEU A 88 12.02 -7.18 -6.06
CA LEU A 88 12.36 -6.13 -5.12
C LEU A 88 11.09 -5.65 -4.41
N ALA A 89 10.93 -6.00 -3.14
CA ALA A 89 9.79 -5.60 -2.32
C ALA A 89 10.21 -4.47 -1.37
N VAL A 90 9.44 -3.38 -1.33
CA VAL A 90 9.67 -2.27 -0.39
C VAL A 90 8.53 -2.25 0.62
N ASP A 91 8.79 -2.72 1.84
CA ASP A 91 7.79 -2.79 2.91
C ASP A 91 7.99 -1.67 3.93
N VAL A 92 7.21 -0.59 3.78
CA VAL A 92 7.24 0.57 4.68
C VAL A 92 6.52 0.31 6.02
N LEU A 93 5.81 -0.81 6.13
CA LEU A 93 5.12 -1.29 7.33
C LEU A 93 5.67 -2.65 7.79
N GLY A 94 6.92 -2.95 7.44
CA GLY A 94 7.65 -4.15 7.84
C GLY A 94 8.12 -4.14 9.29
N GLU A 95 9.05 -5.02 9.66
CA GLU A 95 9.51 -5.18 11.05
C GLU A 95 10.03 -3.86 11.65
N ASN A 96 10.76 -3.08 10.85
CA ASN A 96 11.34 -1.78 11.25
C ASN A 96 10.31 -0.67 11.49
N ALA A 97 9.02 -0.91 11.19
CA ALA A 97 7.93 0.01 11.46
C ALA A 97 7.40 -0.09 12.90
N PHE A 98 7.77 -1.13 13.66
CA PHE A 98 7.27 -1.37 15.01
C PHE A 98 8.37 -1.25 16.07
N GLU A 99 7.98 -0.86 17.28
CA GLU A 99 8.86 -0.94 18.45
C GLU A 99 9.01 -2.41 18.88
N LYS A 100 10.22 -2.82 19.28
CA LYS A 100 10.51 -4.20 19.72
C LYS A 100 9.84 -4.56 21.04
N ALA A 101 9.51 -3.56 21.85
CA ALA A 101 8.75 -3.72 23.08
C ALA A 101 7.36 -3.09 22.88
N LEU A 102 6.30 -3.87 23.10
CA LEU A 102 4.96 -3.33 23.21
C LEU A 102 4.91 -2.54 24.53
N PRO A 103 4.63 -1.23 24.52
CA PRO A 103 4.44 -0.51 25.76
C PRO A 103 3.32 -1.16 26.56
N ASP A 104 3.49 -1.25 27.88
CA ASP A 104 2.40 -1.56 28.81
C ASP A 104 1.29 -0.57 28.48
N ASN A 105 0.20 -1.02 27.82
CA ASN A 105 -0.91 -0.23 27.25
C ASN A 105 -0.93 0.02 25.71
N PHE A 106 -0.31 -0.82 24.87
CA PHE A 106 -0.34 -0.69 23.39
C PHE A 106 -1.74 -0.41 22.77
N PHE A 107 -2.80 -1.04 23.29
CA PHE A 107 -4.20 -0.81 22.91
C PHE A 107 -5.01 0.07 23.88
N LYS A 108 -4.48 0.39 25.07
CA LYS A 108 -5.17 1.26 26.03
C LYS A 108 -4.86 2.74 25.73
N THR A 109 -5.07 3.13 24.49
CA THR A 109 -5.06 4.52 24.06
C THR A 109 -6.48 5.06 24.15
N ALA A 110 -6.66 6.26 24.68
CA ALA A 110 -7.98 6.89 24.85
C ALA A 110 -8.68 7.27 23.52
N ASN A 111 -8.07 6.99 22.36
CA ASN A 111 -8.50 7.46 21.05
C ASN A 111 -8.75 6.29 20.08
N VAL A 112 -10.01 6.16 19.63
CA VAL A 112 -10.47 5.13 18.67
C VAL A 112 -9.72 5.19 17.34
N LEU A 113 -9.34 6.39 16.88
CA LEU A 113 -8.62 6.56 15.61
C LEU A 113 -7.20 5.98 15.68
N GLU A 114 -6.52 6.16 16.82
CA GLU A 114 -5.18 5.60 17.03
C GLU A 114 -5.22 4.06 17.13
N MET A 115 -6.24 3.52 17.81
CA MET A 115 -6.47 2.07 17.85
C MET A 115 -6.74 1.50 16.46
N PHE A 116 -7.55 2.19 15.66
CA PHE A 116 -7.84 1.82 14.28
C PHE A 116 -6.56 1.78 13.44
N GLU A 117 -5.75 2.85 13.49
CA GLU A 117 -4.48 2.92 12.76
C GLU A 117 -3.53 1.77 13.16
N LYS A 118 -3.33 1.54 14.47
CA LYS A 118 -2.47 0.46 14.95
C LYS A 118 -2.95 -0.92 14.50
N SER A 119 -4.26 -1.15 14.53
CA SER A 119 -4.86 -2.42 14.09
C SER A 119 -4.66 -2.64 12.58
N MET A 120 -4.87 -1.61 11.77
CA MET A 120 -4.62 -1.65 10.33
C MET A 120 -3.15 -1.98 10.04
N ARG A 121 -2.21 -1.29 10.69
CA ARG A 121 -0.77 -1.54 10.53
C ARG A 121 -0.39 -2.97 10.90
N LEU A 122 -0.93 -3.50 12.00
CA LEU A 122 -0.67 -4.88 12.42
C LEU A 122 -1.24 -5.90 11.41
N LEU A 123 -2.44 -5.65 10.88
CA LEU A 123 -3.04 -6.50 9.84
C LEU A 123 -2.18 -6.52 8.58
N ILE A 124 -1.73 -5.35 8.13
CA ILE A 124 -0.85 -5.21 6.96
C ILE A 124 0.47 -5.96 7.17
N TYR A 125 1.09 -5.79 8.34
CA TYR A 125 2.34 -6.46 8.68
C TYR A 125 2.17 -7.99 8.65
N ASN A 126 1.14 -8.52 9.32
CA ASN A 126 0.89 -9.96 9.35
C ASN A 126 0.62 -10.55 7.96
N GLN A 127 -0.13 -9.82 7.13
CA GLN A 127 -0.39 -10.21 5.74
C GLN A 127 0.91 -10.25 4.94
N SER A 128 1.71 -9.19 5.00
CA SER A 128 2.99 -9.08 4.27
C SER A 128 3.97 -10.18 4.68
N GLN A 129 4.14 -10.41 5.99
CA GLN A 129 4.98 -11.48 6.52
C GLN A 129 4.52 -12.87 6.08
N THR A 130 3.21 -13.12 6.09
CA THR A 130 2.65 -14.39 5.60
C THR A 130 2.92 -14.57 4.11
N HIS A 131 2.81 -13.51 3.31
CA HIS A 131 2.98 -13.55 1.87
C HIS A 131 4.44 -13.70 1.46
N ILE A 132 5.36 -13.04 2.16
CA ILE A 132 6.81 -13.21 1.97
C ILE A 132 7.22 -14.65 2.30
N LYS A 133 6.84 -15.17 3.47
CA LYS A 133 7.21 -16.52 3.93
C LYS A 133 6.71 -17.64 3.02
N ASN A 134 5.58 -17.44 2.36
CA ASN A 134 4.97 -18.42 1.46
C ASN A 134 5.23 -18.12 -0.03
N SER A 135 6.08 -17.13 -0.33
CA SER A 135 6.43 -16.81 -1.71
C SER A 135 7.37 -17.86 -2.28
N LYS A 136 7.24 -18.12 -3.59
CA LYS A 136 8.20 -18.93 -4.35
C LYS A 136 9.29 -18.07 -5.01
N ASN A 137 9.10 -16.76 -5.00
CA ASN A 137 9.97 -15.80 -5.67
C ASN A 137 11.16 -15.46 -4.77
N ASN A 138 12.29 -15.09 -5.37
CA ASN A 138 13.45 -14.51 -4.68
C ASN A 138 13.12 -13.07 -4.28
N ILE A 139 12.73 -12.88 -3.02
CA ILE A 139 12.35 -11.56 -2.51
C ILE A 139 13.57 -10.82 -1.95
N TYR A 140 13.93 -9.71 -2.59
CA TYR A 140 14.85 -8.71 -2.08
C TYR A 140 14.04 -7.67 -1.28
N LEU A 141 13.99 -7.84 0.04
CA LEU A 141 13.12 -7.05 0.91
C LEU A 141 13.83 -5.80 1.47
N ILE A 142 13.33 -4.61 1.15
CA ILE A 142 13.76 -3.35 1.75
C ILE A 142 12.74 -2.86 2.77
N GLU A 143 13.17 -2.73 4.02
CA GLU A 143 12.36 -2.21 5.13
C GLU A 143 12.99 -0.92 5.71
N PRO A 144 12.53 0.29 5.29
CA PRO A 144 12.96 1.53 5.93
C PRO A 144 12.49 1.61 7.39
N VAL A 145 13.23 2.35 8.22
CA VAL A 145 12.88 2.55 9.64
C VAL A 145 11.81 3.62 9.77
N THR A 146 10.54 3.22 9.86
CA THR A 146 9.38 4.12 9.84
C THR A 146 8.66 4.25 11.19
N ARG A 147 9.13 3.59 12.25
CA ARG A 147 8.47 3.55 13.58
C ARG A 147 8.15 4.92 14.21
N GLU A 148 8.90 5.97 13.88
CA GLU A 148 8.70 7.34 14.39
C GLU A 148 7.58 8.11 13.66
N TYR A 149 6.97 7.51 12.65
CA TYR A 149 5.96 8.13 11.80
C TYR A 149 4.63 7.38 11.89
N THR A 150 3.56 8.16 11.94
CA THR A 150 2.18 7.66 11.80
C THR A 150 1.75 7.72 10.34
N THR A 151 0.69 6.98 9.99
CA THR A 151 0.05 7.00 8.67
C THR A 151 -0.31 8.43 8.24
N PHE A 152 -0.63 9.30 9.18
CA PHE A 152 -1.08 10.67 8.95
C PHE A 152 0.02 11.74 9.05
N SER A 153 1.30 11.35 9.10
CA SER A 153 2.45 12.27 9.22
C SER A 153 2.79 13.03 7.91
N PHE A 154 1.79 13.55 7.20
CA PHE A 154 1.92 14.18 5.87
C PHE A 154 2.87 15.40 5.84
N HIS A 155 3.00 16.13 6.96
CA HIS A 155 3.88 17.28 7.08
C HIS A 155 5.38 16.91 7.15
N LYS A 156 5.71 15.63 7.38
CA LYS A 156 7.10 15.14 7.47
C LYS A 156 7.58 14.44 6.19
N HIS A 157 6.98 14.76 5.04
CA HIS A 157 7.23 14.07 3.77
C HIS A 157 8.72 14.06 3.36
N ALA A 158 9.48 15.12 3.70
CA ALA A 158 10.91 15.20 3.40
C ALA A 158 11.73 14.22 4.23
N GLN A 159 11.46 14.14 5.54
CA GLN A 159 12.13 13.19 6.43
C GLN A 159 11.76 11.75 6.08
N ILE A 160 10.49 11.47 5.81
CA ILE A 160 10.01 10.15 5.40
C ILE A 160 10.70 9.70 4.11
N ARG A 161 10.81 10.59 3.11
CA ARG A 161 11.51 10.29 1.87
C ARG A 161 12.98 9.92 2.09
N ALA A 162 13.66 10.61 3.01
CA ALA A 162 15.09 10.37 3.29
C ALA A 162 15.34 8.94 3.81
N LEU A 163 14.38 8.32 4.50
CA LEU A 163 14.51 6.96 5.03
C LEU A 163 14.73 5.89 3.96
N GLY A 164 14.19 6.09 2.75
CA GLY A 164 14.30 5.12 1.65
C GLY A 164 15.54 5.32 0.76
N ILE A 165 16.16 6.50 0.78
CA ILE A 165 17.26 6.84 -0.12
C ILE A 165 18.52 6.05 0.25
N GLY A 166 19.12 5.39 -0.74
CA GLY A 166 20.39 4.65 -0.58
C GLY A 166 20.24 3.23 -0.03
N LEU A 167 19.03 2.79 0.35
CA LEU A 167 18.82 1.44 0.89
C LEU A 167 19.15 0.32 -0.11
N LEU A 168 18.99 0.59 -1.41
CA LEU A 168 19.34 -0.36 -2.48
C LEU A 168 20.83 -0.72 -2.52
N ASN A 169 21.72 0.14 -2.00
CA ASN A 169 23.15 -0.15 -1.98
C ASN A 169 23.51 -1.34 -1.08
N LYS A 170 22.60 -1.79 -0.21
CA LYS A 170 22.80 -2.99 0.61
C LYS A 170 22.72 -4.30 -0.19
N TYR A 171 22.24 -4.25 -1.43
CA TYR A 171 22.04 -5.40 -2.32
C TYR A 171 22.94 -5.37 -3.57
N LYS A 172 23.95 -4.49 -3.60
CA LYS A 172 25.01 -4.47 -4.61
C LYS A 172 26.18 -5.34 -4.15
#